data_AF-A0A959T3U3-F1
#
_entry.id   AF-A0A959T3U3-F1
#
_cell.length_a   1.000
_cell.length_b   1.000
_cell.length_c   1.000
_cell.angle_alpha   90.00
_cell.angle_beta   90.00
_cell.angle_gamma   90.00
#
_symmetry.space_group_name_H-M   'P 1'
#
loop_
_entity.id
_entity.type
_entity.pdbx_description
1 polymer ?
#
loop_
_entity_poly.entity_id
_entity_poly.type
_entity_poly.pdbx_seq_one_letter_code
_entity_poly.pdbx_strand_id
1 'polypeptide(L)' 'MADSGESTFHPLYELEMSVEGKIETIAREIYRADRVVYGSDAQVALRRIKS' A
#
# COMPACT_ATOMS: atom_id res chain seq x y z
N MET A 1 -19.00 5.74 -25.13
CA MET A 1 -19.14 6.57 -23.92
C MET A 1 -19.37 5.60 -22.78
N ALA A 2 -18.79 5.81 -21.59
CA ALA A 2 -19.06 4.92 -20.45
C ALA A 2 -20.52 5.13 -20.01
N ASP A 3 -21.37 4.14 -20.24
CA ASP A 3 -22.84 4.26 -20.27
C ASP A 3 -23.54 4.32 -18.89
N SER A 4 -22.86 4.79 -17.84
CA SER A 4 -23.51 5.03 -16.53
C SER A 4 -22.88 6.09 -15.62
N GLY A 5 -21.72 6.66 -15.96
CA GLY A 5 -21.19 7.90 -15.35
C GLY A 5 -20.82 7.87 -13.85
N GLU A 6 -21.13 6.81 -13.09
CA GLU A 6 -20.83 6.74 -11.67
C GLU A 6 -19.39 6.26 -11.44
N SER A 7 -18.56 7.14 -10.88
CA SER A 7 -17.20 6.83 -10.46
C SER A 7 -17.21 6.31 -9.03
N THR A 8 -16.77 5.08 -8.82
CA THR A 8 -16.56 4.50 -7.47
C THR A 8 -15.12 4.71 -6.99
N PHE A 9 -14.50 5.82 -7.39
CA PHE A 9 -13.12 6.10 -7.00
C PHE A 9 -12.98 6.17 -5.48
N HIS A 10 -12.02 5.42 -4.96
CA HIS A 10 -11.57 5.48 -3.58
C HIS A 10 -10.05 5.22 -3.54
N PRO A 11 -9.33 5.80 -2.57
CA PRO A 11 -7.93 5.43 -2.33
C PRO A 11 -7.79 3.94 -2.04
N LEU A 12 -6.66 3.35 -2.41
CA LEU A 12 -6.38 1.93 -2.15
C LEU A 12 -6.19 1.62 -0.66
N TYR A 13 -5.86 2.62 0.15
CA TYR A 13 -5.62 2.47 1.58
C TYR A 13 -5.89 3.79 2.33
N GLU A 14 -6.16 3.66 3.62
CA GLU A 14 -6.29 4.78 4.55
C GLU A 14 -4.93 5.37 4.93
N LEU A 15 -4.90 6.67 5.26
CA LEU A 15 -3.66 7.33 5.70
C LEU A 15 -3.16 6.81 7.04
N GLU A 16 -4.04 6.28 7.87
CA GLU A 16 -3.70 5.82 9.22
C GLU A 16 -3.14 4.39 9.21
N MET A 17 -3.13 3.74 8.04
CA MET A 17 -2.46 2.46 7.83
C MET A 17 -0.95 2.60 8.05
N SER A 18 -0.34 1.55 8.60
CA SER A 18 1.12 1.49 8.75
C SER A 18 1.83 1.65 7.41
N VAL A 19 3.05 2.17 7.42
CA VAL A 19 3.87 2.31 6.21
C VAL A 19 4.03 0.96 5.50
N GLU A 20 4.26 -0.11 6.26
CA GLU A 20 4.34 -1.46 5.68
C GLU A 20 3.03 -1.92 5.05
N GLY A 21 1.89 -1.60 5.66
CA GLY A 21 0.58 -1.93 5.11
C GLY A 21 0.32 -1.20 3.78
N LYS A 22 0.67 0.09 3.71
CA LYS A 22 0.56 0.86 2.46
C LYS A 22 1.41 0.27 1.34
N ILE A 23 2.65 -0.13 1.65
CA ILE A 23 3.57 -0.76 0.68
C ILE A 23 3.01 -2.11 0.21
N GLU A 24 2.54 -2.95 1.13
CA GLU A 24 1.97 -4.27 0.80
C GLU A 24 0.72 -4.15 -0.07
N THR A 25 -0.18 -3.20 0.24
CA THR A 25 -1.39 -2.94 -0.56
C THR A 25 -1.04 -2.57 -2.00
N ILE A 26 -0.08 -1.67 -2.22
CA ILE A 26 0.35 -1.31 -3.58
C ILE A 26 0.97 -2.52 -4.29
N ALA A 27 1.85 -3.25 -3.61
CA ALA A 27 2.52 -4.41 -4.18
C ALA A 27 1.54 -5.50 -4.64
N ARG A 28 0.49 -5.78 -3.85
CA ARG A 28 -0.50 -6.80 -4.16
C ARG A 28 -1.53 -6.34 -5.19
N GLU A 29 -2.12 -5.16 -4.98
CA GLU A 29 -3.26 -4.72 -5.80
C GLU A 29 -2.83 -4.19 -7.16
N ILE A 30 -1.68 -3.50 -7.24
CA ILE A 30 -1.19 -2.90 -8.48
C ILE A 30 -0.16 -3.79 -9.17
N TYR A 31 0.80 -4.33 -8.42
CA TYR A 31 1.88 -5.14 -9.01
C TYR A 31 1.65 -6.65 -8.96
N ARG A 32 0.53 -7.11 -8.38
CA ARG A 32 0.17 -8.54 -8.26
C ARG A 32 1.26 -9.38 -7.57
N ALA A 33 2.01 -8.77 -6.65
CA ALA A 33 3.01 -9.46 -5.85
C ALA A 33 2.34 -10.40 -4.83
N ASP A 34 2.99 -11.52 -4.54
CA ASP A 34 2.57 -12.44 -3.47
C ASP A 34 2.85 -11.85 -2.07
N ARG A 35 4.02 -11.21 -1.91
CA ARG A 35 4.47 -10.61 -0.65
C ARG A 35 5.55 -9.56 -0.86
N VAL A 36 5.71 -8.67 0.11
CA VAL A 36 6.89 -7.77 0.21
C VAL A 36 7.92 -8.33 1.18
N VAL A 37 9.20 -8.32 0.78
CA VAL A 37 10.33 -8.71 1.64
C VAL A 37 11.19 -7.48 1.91
N TYR A 38 11.36 -7.15 3.20
CA TYR A 38 12.17 -6.02 3.64
C TYR A 38 13.58 -6.46 4.01
N GLY A 39 14.59 -5.79 3.44
CA GLY A 39 15.98 -5.93 3.88
C GLY A 39 16.20 -5.36 5.29
N SER A 40 17.35 -5.69 5.89
CA SER A 40 17.72 -5.27 7.26
C SER A 40 17.59 -3.77 7.48
N ASP A 41 18.07 -2.97 6.52
CA ASP A 41 18.11 -1.51 6.65
C ASP A 41 16.71 -0.91 6.57
N ALA A 42 15.85 -1.47 5.70
CA ALA A 42 14.46 -1.09 5.59
C ALA A 42 13.70 -1.40 6.90
N GLN A 43 13.95 -2.56 7.50
CA GLN A 43 13.36 -2.91 8.79
C GLN A 43 13.79 -1.94 9.91
N VAL A 44 15.07 -1.52 9.93
CA VAL A 44 15.55 -0.50 10.87
C VAL A 44 14.84 0.83 10.66
N ALA A 45 14.73 1.28 9.40
CA ALA A 45 14.06 2.53 9.06
C ALA A 45 12.58 2.51 9.43
N LEU A 46 11.86 1.43 9.12
CA LEU A 46 10.44 1.27 9.44
C LEU A 46 10.18 1.32 10.95
N ARG A 47 11.04 0.70 11.77
CA ARG A 47 10.95 0.81 13.23
C ARG A 47 11.08 2.25 13.72
N ARG A 48 11.98 3.04 13.13
CA ARG A 48 12.17 4.46 13.48
C ARG A 48 10.95 5.31 13.12
N ILE A 49 10.26 5.00 12.02
CA ILE A 49 9.06 5.74 11.59
C ILE A 49 7.87 5.49 12.53
N LYS A 50 7.79 4.30 13.15
CA LYS A 50 6.72 3.94 14.08
C LYS A 50 6.91 4.47 15.50
N SER A 51 8.10 4.94 15.83
CA SER A 51 8.46 5.43 17.17
C SER A 51 8.06 6.89 17.34
#